data_AF-K8MMA7-F1
#
_entry.id   AF-K8MMA7-F1
#
_cell.length_a   1.000
_cell.length_b   1.000
_cell.length_c   1.000
_cell.angle_alpha   90.00
_cell.angle_beta   90.00
_cell.angle_gamma   90.00
#
_symmetry.space_group_name_H-M   'P 1'
#
loop_
_entity.id
_entity.type
_entity.pdbx_description
1 polymer ?
#
loop_
_entity_poly.entity_id
_entity_poly.type
_entity_poly.pdbx_seq_one_letter_code
_entity_poly.pdbx_strand_id
1 'polypeptide(L)'
;MKELIDLINQFRDERDWRKFHNEKDLAISISLEASELLELFQWKQSEEVVEKSLQDIKEELADVFMYSLMLADNLNLDVEEIIKEKMDINSKKYPVELSKGSNKKYTDLEKK
;
A
#
# COMPACT_ATOMS: atom_id res chain seq x y z
N MET A 1 -2.72 8.12 -12.52
CA MET A 1 -1.64 8.12 -11.50
C MET A 1 -0.34 8.80 -11.93
N LYS A 2 -0.04 8.88 -13.23
CA LYS A 2 1.22 9.44 -13.74
C LYS A 2 1.59 10.83 -13.19
N GLU A 3 0.66 11.79 -13.21
CA GLU A 3 0.92 13.16 -12.71
C GLU A 3 1.37 13.20 -11.24
N LEU A 4 0.80 12.34 -10.40
CA LEU A 4 1.18 12.25 -8.99
C LEU A 4 2.59 11.65 -8.83
N ILE A 5 2.90 10.59 -9.59
CA ILE A 5 4.23 9.96 -9.58
C ILE A 5 5.29 10.97 -10.06
N ASP A 6 4.98 11.73 -11.12
CA ASP A 6 5.85 12.78 -11.63
C ASP A 6 6.12 13.86 -10.57
N LEU A 7 5.09 14.30 -9.83
CA LEU A 7 5.23 15.25 -8.73
C LEU A 7 6.11 14.71 -7.59
N ILE A 8 5.89 13.45 -7.17
CA ILE A 8 6.68 12.77 -6.14
C ILE A 8 8.15 12.66 -6.58
N ASN A 9 8.37 12.27 -7.82
CA ASN A 9 9.70 12.13 -8.40
C ASN A 9 10.42 13.47 -8.52
N GLN A 10 9.71 14.52 -8.94
CA GLN A 10 10.25 15.87 -8.98
C GLN A 10 10.70 16.29 -7.57
N PHE A 11 9.85 16.11 -6.55
CA PHE A 11 10.19 16.43 -5.17
C PHE A 11 11.46 15.68 -4.68
N ARG A 12 11.59 14.40 -5.01
CA ARG A 12 12.76 13.57 -4.71
C ARG A 12 14.01 14.08 -5.43
N ASP A 13 13.88 14.38 -6.72
CA ASP A 13 15.01 14.68 -7.60
C ASP A 13 15.54 16.10 -7.35
N GLU A 14 14.67 17.06 -7.01
CA GLU A 14 15.07 18.41 -6.55
C GLU A 14 16.01 18.37 -5.33
N ARG A 15 15.99 17.27 -4.57
CA ARG A 15 16.83 17.05 -3.38
C ARG A 15 18.01 16.12 -3.64
N ASP A 16 18.21 15.68 -4.89
CA ASP A 16 19.23 14.71 -5.26
C ASP A 16 19.13 13.40 -4.44
N TRP A 17 17.91 13.00 -4.07
CA TRP A 17 17.66 11.83 -3.22
C TRP A 17 17.53 10.52 -3.99
N ARG A 18 17.41 10.57 -5.32
CA ARG A 18 17.29 9.37 -6.15
C ARG A 18 18.41 8.34 -5.90
N LYS A 19 19.62 8.80 -5.61
CA LYS A 19 20.78 7.94 -5.27
C LYS A 19 20.62 7.14 -3.97
N PHE A 20 19.78 7.59 -3.04
CA PHE A 20 19.46 6.91 -1.79
C PHE A 20 18.18 6.07 -1.90
N HIS A 21 17.33 6.36 -2.88
CA HIS A 21 16.06 5.66 -3.11
C HIS A 21 16.23 4.56 -4.17
N ASN A 22 17.15 3.62 -3.95
CA ASN A 22 17.20 2.38 -4.73
C ASN A 22 16.08 1.42 -4.30
N GLU A 23 15.85 0.35 -5.07
CA GLU A 23 14.70 -0.55 -4.89
C GLU A 23 14.69 -1.23 -3.52
N LYS A 24 15.88 -1.62 -3.04
CA LYS A 24 16.03 -2.28 -1.74
C LYS A 24 15.74 -1.29 -0.61
N ASP A 25 16.28 -0.08 -0.67
CA ASP A 25 16.07 0.93 0.38
C ASP A 25 14.63 1.46 0.36
N LEU A 26 13.99 1.63 -0.80
CA LEU A 26 12.57 1.95 -0.91
C LEU A 26 11.68 0.84 -0.32
N ALA A 27 11.99 -0.43 -0.58
CA ALA A 27 11.26 -1.55 0.02
C ALA A 27 11.38 -1.57 1.55
N ILE A 28 12.55 -1.19 2.09
CA ILE A 28 12.75 -1.01 3.53
C ILE A 28 11.87 0.14 4.03
N SER A 29 11.90 1.31 3.39
CA SER A 29 11.06 2.45 3.77
C SER A 29 9.58 2.09 3.80
N ILE A 30 9.05 1.41 2.78
CA ILE A 30 7.65 0.93 2.79
C ILE A 30 7.33 0.10 4.04
N SER A 31 8.25 -0.78 4.46
CA SER A 31 8.06 -1.59 5.66
C SER A 31 8.11 -0.77 6.95
N LEU A 32 8.91 0.29 6.99
CA LEU A 32 9.02 1.18 8.14
C LEU A 32 7.73 2.00 8.29
N GLU A 33 7.28 2.69 7.24
CA GLU A 33 6.06 3.52 7.31
C GLU A 33 4.81 2.67 7.53
N ALA A 34 4.77 1.45 6.98
CA ALA A 34 3.68 0.52 7.30
C ALA A 34 3.68 0.10 8.78
N SER A 35 4.85 0.10 9.42
CA SER A 35 4.98 -0.19 10.85
C SER A 35 4.62 1.02 11.71
N GLU A 36 4.92 2.25 11.27
CA GLU A 36 4.48 3.49 11.91
C GLU A 36 2.94 3.62 11.86
N LEU A 37 2.35 3.35 10.68
CA LEU A 37 0.89 3.22 10.55
C LEU A 37 0.31 2.17 11.50
N LEU A 38 0.97 1.02 11.64
CA LEU A 38 0.53 -0.04 12.56
C LEU A 38 0.60 0.39 14.03
N GLU A 39 1.62 1.17 14.40
CA GLU A 39 1.82 1.67 15.77
C GLU A 39 0.66 2.55 16.23
N LEU A 40 0.06 3.33 15.32
CA LEU A 40 -1.11 4.15 15.64
C LEU A 40 -2.25 3.33 16.25
N PHE A 41 -2.43 2.08 15.78
CA PHE A 41 -3.48 1.17 16.22
C PHE A 41 -3.06 0.23 17.36
N GLN A 42 -1.78 0.19 17.71
CA GLN A 42 -1.27 -0.74 18.71
C GLN A 42 -1.93 -0.50 20.07
N TRP A 43 -2.53 -1.56 20.65
CA TRP A 43 -3.22 -1.56 21.96
C TRP A 43 -4.47 -0.67 22.06
N LYS A 44 -5.02 -0.19 20.94
CA LYS A 44 -6.17 0.72 20.91
C LYS A 44 -7.35 0.11 20.12
N GLN A 45 -8.56 0.65 20.33
CA GLN A 45 -9.73 0.30 19.51
C GLN A 45 -9.71 1.09 18.20
N SER A 46 -10.09 0.46 17.09
CA SER A 46 -9.98 1.05 15.76
C SER A 46 -10.77 2.35 15.64
N GLU A 47 -12.00 2.38 16.14
CA GLU A 47 -12.90 3.53 16.04
C GLU A 47 -12.34 4.75 16.76
N GLU A 48 -11.71 4.54 17.92
CA GLU A 48 -11.08 5.60 18.71
C GLU A 48 -9.89 6.22 17.98
N VAL A 49 -9.02 5.40 17.38
CA VAL A 49 -7.84 5.89 16.65
C VAL A 49 -8.27 6.67 15.41
N VAL A 50 -9.26 6.16 14.67
CA VAL A 50 -9.79 6.86 13.48
C VAL A 50 -10.43 8.20 13.85
N GLU A 51 -11.11 8.30 14.99
CA GLU A 51 -11.70 9.56 15.45
C GLU A 51 -10.63 10.57 15.90
N LYS A 52 -9.61 10.13 16.65
CA LYS A 52 -8.67 11.03 17.35
C LYS A 52 -7.37 11.31 16.59
N SER A 53 -6.93 10.38 15.74
CA SER A 53 -5.62 10.40 15.07
C SER A 53 -5.74 10.29 13.54
N LEU A 54 -6.85 10.78 12.96
CA LEU A 54 -7.05 10.75 11.51
C LEU A 54 -5.94 11.47 10.73
N GLN A 55 -5.36 12.52 11.32
CA GLN A 55 -4.27 13.25 10.68
C GLN A 55 -3.01 12.39 10.60
N ASP A 56 -2.60 11.79 11.73
CA ASP A 56 -1.46 10.87 11.78
C ASP A 56 -1.65 9.70 10.80
N ILE A 57 -2.85 9.09 10.77
CA ILE A 57 -3.17 8.01 9.81
C ILE A 57 -2.95 8.46 8.36
N LYS A 58 -3.33 9.69 8.01
CA LYS A 58 -3.16 10.21 6.64
C LYS A 58 -1.70 10.38 6.28
N GLU A 59 -0.88 10.81 7.23
CA GLU A 59 0.56 11.02 7.04
C GLU A 59 1.23 9.67 6.80
N GLU A 60 1.09 8.72 7.71
CA GLU A 60 1.73 7.40 7.57
C GLU A 60 1.24 6.64 6.31
N LEU A 61 -0.05 6.73 6.00
CA LEU A 61 -0.60 6.09 4.81
C LEU A 61 -0.10 6.77 3.52
N ALA A 62 0.08 8.09 3.53
CA ALA A 62 0.65 8.82 2.40
C ALA A 62 2.10 8.43 2.18
N ASP A 63 2.89 8.24 3.25
CA ASP A 63 4.28 7.82 3.14
C ASP A 63 4.41 6.39 2.57
N VAL A 64 3.58 5.44 3.04
CA VAL A 64 3.49 4.10 2.44
C VAL A 64 3.21 4.18 0.94
N PHE A 65 2.23 5.00 0.53
CA PHE A 65 1.92 5.17 -0.89
C PHE A 65 3.05 5.83 -1.65
N MET A 66 3.67 6.87 -1.11
CA MET A 66 4.71 7.64 -1.77
C MET A 66 5.92 6.75 -2.08
N TYR A 67 6.42 5.98 -1.10
CA TYR A 67 7.54 5.06 -1.34
C TYR A 67 7.16 3.90 -2.27
N SER A 68 5.92 3.39 -2.18
CA SER A 68 5.43 2.35 -3.09
C SER A 68 5.36 2.84 -4.54
N LEU A 69 4.92 4.08 -4.76
CA LEU A 69 4.86 4.71 -6.06
C LEU A 69 6.25 5.01 -6.63
N MET A 70 7.19 5.50 -5.81
CA MET A 70 8.59 5.66 -6.20
C MET A 70 9.22 4.32 -6.61
N LEU A 71 8.92 3.25 -5.87
CA LEU A 71 9.44 1.91 -6.18
C LEU A 71 8.87 1.37 -7.50
N ALA A 72 7.57 1.53 -7.71
CA ALA A 72 6.93 1.14 -8.97
C ALA A 72 7.53 1.89 -10.16
N ASP A 73 7.76 3.20 -10.03
CA ASP A 73 8.39 4.03 -11.05
C ASP A 73 9.84 3.60 -11.34
N ASN A 74 10.66 3.37 -10.31
CA ASN A 74 12.03 2.87 -10.49
C ASN A 74 12.06 1.54 -11.28
N LEU A 75 11.05 0.68 -11.08
CA LEU A 75 10.90 -0.61 -11.75
C LEU A 75 10.17 -0.53 -13.10
N ASN A 76 9.75 0.67 -13.54
CA ASN A 76 8.96 0.91 -14.74
C ASN A 76 7.64 0.12 -14.77
N LEU A 77 6.96 0.01 -13.63
CA LEU A 77 5.68 -0.67 -13.49
C LEU A 77 4.51 0.31 -13.68
N ASP A 78 3.53 -0.07 -14.49
CA ASP A 78 2.24 0.59 -14.50
C ASP A 78 1.41 0.15 -13.29
N VAL A 79 1.22 1.08 -12.34
CA VAL A 79 0.53 0.80 -11.08
C VAL A 79 -0.93 0.37 -11.29
N GLU A 80 -1.62 0.91 -12.31
CA GLU A 80 -3.00 0.50 -12.58
C GLU A 80 -3.05 -0.92 -13.12
N GLU A 81 -2.13 -1.27 -14.02
CA GLU A 81 -2.03 -2.59 -14.63
C GLU A 81 -1.76 -3.66 -13.57
N ILE A 82 -0.71 -3.51 -12.74
CA ILE A 82 -0.36 -4.51 -11.73
C ILE A 82 -1.48 -4.71 -10.69
N ILE A 83 -2.25 -3.64 -10.37
CA ILE A 83 -3.41 -3.75 -9.47
C ILE A 83 -4.54 -4.51 -10.16
N LYS A 84 -4.86 -4.20 -11.43
CA LYS A 84 -5.91 -4.88 -12.20
C LYS A 84 -5.61 -6.37 -12.35
N GLU A 85 -4.37 -6.73 -12.69
CA GLU A 85 -3.92 -8.12 -12.76
C GLU A 85 -4.06 -8.82 -11.41
N LYS A 86 -3.64 -8.16 -10.33
CA LYS A 86 -3.75 -8.72 -8.98
C LYS A 86 -5.21 -8.91 -8.56
N MET A 87 -6.11 -8.01 -8.95
CA MET A 87 -7.54 -8.13 -8.71
C MET A 87 -8.15 -9.32 -9.45
N ASP A 88 -7.77 -9.57 -10.71
CA ASP A 88 -8.22 -10.76 -11.46
C ASP A 88 -7.72 -12.06 -10.82
N ILE A 89 -6.47 -12.10 -10.34
CA ILE A 89 -5.96 -13.25 -9.58
C ILE A 89 -6.76 -13.45 -8.29
N ASN A 90 -7.07 -12.36 -7.58
CA ASN A 90 -7.79 -12.43 -6.32
C ASN A 90 -9.27 -12.81 -6.52
N SER A 91 -9.93 -12.37 -7.60
CA SER A 91 -11.32 -12.75 -7.89
C SER A 91 -11.48 -14.25 -8.15
N LYS A 92 -10.48 -14.86 -8.81
CA LYS A 92 -10.39 -16.31 -9.02
C LYS A 92 -10.16 -17.07 -7.71
N LYS A 93 -9.38 -16.50 -6.78
CA LYS A 93 -9.13 -17.10 -5.45
C LYS A 93 -10.32 -16.95 -4.51
N TYR A 94 -11.06 -15.85 -4.61
CA TYR A 94 -12.17 -15.53 -3.71
C TYR A 94 -13.48 -15.29 -4.49
N PRO A 95 -14.06 -16.31 -5.14
CA PRO A 95 -15.32 -16.14 -5.87
C PRO A 95 -16.44 -15.63 -4.97
N VAL A 96 -17.25 -14.70 -5.45
CA VAL A 96 -18.27 -13.98 -4.66
C VAL A 96 -19.24 -14.94 -3.97
N GLU A 97 -19.65 -15.99 -4.66
CA GLU A 97 -20.58 -16.99 -4.17
C GLU A 97 -20.04 -17.81 -2.99
N LEU A 98 -18.71 -17.88 -2.82
CA LEU A 98 -18.06 -18.59 -1.72
C LEU A 98 -17.52 -17.63 -0.65
N SER A 99 -17.11 -16.42 -1.03
CA SER A 99 -16.33 -15.51 -0.17
C SER A 99 -17.15 -14.36 0.44
N LYS A 100 -18.32 -14.03 -0.10
CA LYS A 100 -19.11 -12.88 0.36
C LYS A 100 -19.48 -13.00 1.84
N GLY A 101 -19.07 -12.00 2.64
CA GLY A 101 -19.33 -11.97 4.09
C GLY A 101 -18.48 -12.95 4.90
N SER A 102 -17.47 -13.57 4.29
CA SER A 102 -16.55 -14.49 4.96
C SER A 102 -15.14 -13.89 5.04
N ASN A 103 -14.48 -14.05 6.19
CA ASN A 103 -13.07 -13.73 6.37
C ASN A 103 -12.18 -14.99 6.23
N LYS A 104 -12.75 -16.12 5.79
CA LYS A 104 -12.00 -17.35 5.55
C LYS A 104 -11.00 -17.16 4.42
N LYS A 105 -9.83 -17.79 4.55
CA LYS A 105 -8.84 -17.83 3.48
C LYS A 105 -9.38 -18.68 2.33
N TYR A 106 -8.95 -18.39 1.09
CA TYR A 106 -9.38 -19.14 -0.09
C TYR A 106 -9.13 -20.66 -0.02
N THR A 107 -8.19 -21.10 0.82
CA THR A 107 -7.92 -22.52 1.10
C THR A 107 -9.01 -23.21 1.90
N ASP A 108 -9.86 -22.43 2.58
CA ASP A 108 -10.88 -22.89 3.51
C ASP A 108 -12.30 -22.56 3.00
N LEU A 109 -12.41 -22.13 1.73
CA LEU A 109 -13.68 -21.90 1.05
C LEU A 109 -14.22 -23.23 0.53
N GLU A 110 -15.20 -23.77 1.25
CA GLU A 110 -15.90 -24.99 0.83
C GLU A 110 -16.88 -24.68 -0.31
N LYS A 111 -16.79 -25.42 -1.41
CA LYS A 111 -17.89 -25.52 -2.37
C LYS A 111 -18.99 -26.34 -1.72
N LYS A 112 -20.12 -25.70 -1.43
CA LYS A 112 -21.35 -26.42 -1.05
C LYS A 112 -21.80 -27.36 -2.17
#